data_AF-A0A351ZVJ0-F1
#
_entry.id   AF-A0A351ZVJ0-F1
#
_cell.length_a   1.000
_cell.length_b   1.000
_cell.length_c   1.000
_cell.angle_alpha   90.00
_cell.angle_beta   90.00
_cell.angle_gamma   90.00
#
_symmetry.space_group_name_H-M   'P 1'
#
loop_
_entity.id
_entity.type
_entity.pdbx_description
1 polymer ?
#
loop_
_entity_poly.entity_id
_entity_poly.type
_entity_poly.pdbx_seq_one_letter_code
_entity_poly.pdbx_strand_id
1 'polypeptide(L)'
;ACQQNGAALLGGETAEMPSLYKDGDYDMAGTIVGVVEKSRILNGAHVKAGDVLIGLPSTGLHTNGFSLARAALFPSYRTDQYVDALGTTVGEALLAVHASYLRVIEPLLDAGLISALSHITGGGIVGNTSRVLQQGQALEVQWGSWNIPEIFRLVQHAGDIADEEMRHVFNLGVGMIMIVSPERVDEVMRLAHQSAPFIIGHVTTA
;
A
#
# COMPACT_ATOMS: atom_id res chain seq x y z
N ALA A 1 10.86 -13.32 3.14
CA ALA A 1 9.68 -12.70 3.77
C ALA A 1 9.37 -13.30 5.15
N CYS A 2 9.04 -14.59 5.29
CA CYS A 2 8.66 -15.20 6.58
C CYS A 2 9.70 -14.96 7.70
N GLN A 3 10.96 -15.34 7.47
CA GLN A 3 12.05 -15.13 8.43
C GLN A 3 12.23 -13.66 8.84
N GLN A 4 12.12 -12.72 7.89
CA GLN A 4 12.25 -11.28 8.17
C GLN A 4 11.12 -10.72 9.04
N ASN A 5 9.99 -11.43 9.11
CA ASN A 5 8.80 -11.07 9.87
C ASN A 5 8.59 -12.00 11.09
N GLY A 6 9.59 -12.82 11.44
CA GLY A 6 9.45 -13.76 12.56
C GLY A 6 8.37 -14.83 12.36
N ALA A 7 7.88 -15.03 11.13
CA ALA A 7 6.84 -15.99 10.82
C ALA A 7 7.46 -17.35 10.44
N ALA A 8 6.86 -18.43 10.95
CA ALA A 8 7.19 -19.79 10.54
C ALA A 8 6.47 -20.12 9.22
N LEU A 9 7.20 -20.68 8.24
CA LEU A 9 6.61 -21.26 7.04
C LEU A 9 6.26 -22.72 7.34
N LEU A 10 4.98 -22.99 7.61
CA LEU A 10 4.52 -24.29 8.12
C LEU A 10 4.47 -25.39 7.05
N GLY A 11 4.30 -25.01 5.78
CA GLY A 11 4.13 -25.93 4.67
C GLY A 11 3.44 -25.21 3.50
N GLY A 12 3.33 -25.91 2.38
CA GLY A 12 2.66 -25.46 1.18
C GLY A 12 2.28 -26.65 0.32
N GLU A 13 1.46 -26.41 -0.70
CA GLU A 13 1.05 -27.41 -1.67
C GLU A 13 1.40 -26.91 -3.08
N THR A 14 1.66 -27.84 -3.99
CA THR A 14 1.87 -27.57 -5.42
C THR A 14 0.90 -28.40 -6.24
N ALA A 15 0.25 -27.79 -7.24
CA ALA A 15 -0.66 -28.49 -8.14
C ALA A 15 -0.32 -28.17 -9.60
N GLU A 16 -0.23 -29.20 -10.43
CA GLU A 16 -0.02 -29.08 -11.88
C GLU A 16 -1.34 -29.24 -12.61
N MET A 17 -1.81 -28.18 -13.30
CA MET A 17 -3.12 -28.15 -13.94
C MET A 17 -3.03 -27.62 -15.38
N PRO A 18 -2.48 -28.39 -16.34
CA PRO A 18 -2.24 -27.94 -17.72
C PRO A 18 -3.52 -27.68 -18.52
N SER A 19 -4.67 -28.22 -18.09
CA SER A 19 -5.97 -27.92 -18.69
C SER A 19 -6.57 -26.59 -18.20
N LEU A 20 -6.04 -26.01 -17.12
CA LEU A 20 -6.54 -24.79 -16.50
C LEU A 20 -5.63 -23.59 -16.75
N TYR A 21 -4.31 -23.76 -16.61
CA TYR A 21 -3.32 -22.72 -16.83
C TYR A 21 -2.70 -22.81 -18.23
N LYS A 22 -2.38 -21.66 -18.83
CA LYS A 22 -1.63 -21.60 -20.09
C LYS A 22 -0.17 -21.92 -19.84
N ASP A 23 0.55 -22.27 -20.91
CA ASP A 23 1.99 -22.51 -20.86
C ASP A 23 2.73 -21.31 -20.27
N GLY A 24 3.44 -21.54 -19.17
CA GLY A 24 4.21 -20.52 -18.44
C GLY A 24 3.42 -19.72 -17.39
N ASP A 25 2.10 -19.86 -17.33
CA ASP A 25 1.28 -19.24 -16.29
C ASP A 25 1.25 -20.12 -15.03
N TYR A 26 1.27 -19.48 -13.86
CA TYR A 26 1.03 -20.11 -12.57
C TYR A 26 0.26 -19.15 -11.66
N ASP A 27 -0.38 -19.69 -10.64
CA ASP A 27 -1.03 -18.92 -9.59
C ASP A 27 -0.36 -19.18 -8.24
N MET A 28 -0.35 -18.18 -7.38
CA MET A 28 0.28 -18.24 -6.06
C MET A 28 -0.68 -17.69 -5.01
N ALA A 29 -1.04 -18.56 -4.07
CA ALA A 29 -1.79 -18.19 -2.89
C ALA A 29 -0.93 -18.38 -1.63
N GLY A 30 -1.15 -17.52 -0.64
CA GLY A 30 -0.53 -17.62 0.68
C GLY A 30 -1.56 -17.30 1.75
N THR A 31 -1.42 -17.93 2.91
CA THR A 31 -2.27 -17.65 4.09
C THR A 31 -1.37 -17.33 5.27
N ILE A 32 -1.69 -16.25 5.98
CA ILE A 32 -1.03 -15.86 7.22
C ILE A 32 -2.01 -16.03 8.38
N VAL A 33 -1.54 -16.61 9.47
CA VAL A 33 -2.29 -16.72 10.74
C VAL A 33 -1.54 -15.91 11.78
N GLY A 34 -2.27 -15.06 12.50
CA GLY A 34 -1.76 -14.25 13.59
C GLY A 34 -2.68 -14.32 14.80
N VAL A 35 -2.18 -13.83 15.94
CA VAL A 35 -2.93 -13.73 17.19
C VAL A 35 -2.91 -12.30 17.68
N VAL A 36 -4.02 -11.84 18.24
CA VAL A 36 -4.14 -10.51 18.84
C VAL A 36 -5.09 -10.58 20.04
N GLU A 37 -4.74 -9.88 21.11
CA GLU A 37 -5.65 -9.70 22.24
C GLU A 37 -6.91 -8.95 21.82
N LYS A 38 -8.08 -9.41 22.27
CA LYS A 38 -9.37 -8.83 21.84
C LYS A 38 -9.46 -7.32 22.09
N SER A 39 -8.88 -6.85 23.19
CA SER A 39 -8.83 -5.41 23.56
C SER A 39 -7.88 -4.58 22.70
N ARG A 40 -6.95 -5.22 21.98
CA ARG A 40 -5.96 -4.57 21.11
C ARG A 40 -6.36 -4.58 19.62
N ILE A 41 -7.51 -5.15 19.27
CA ILE A 41 -8.01 -5.16 17.90
C ILE A 41 -8.28 -3.73 17.43
N LEU A 42 -7.62 -3.32 16.35
CA LEU A 42 -7.93 -2.09 15.64
C LEU A 42 -9.07 -2.35 14.64
N ASN A 43 -10.26 -1.84 14.95
CA ASN A 43 -11.47 -1.97 14.13
C ASN A 43 -12.03 -0.60 13.67
N GLY A 44 -11.24 0.46 13.80
CA GLY A 44 -11.66 1.83 13.47
C GLY A 44 -12.46 2.57 14.54
N ALA A 45 -12.86 1.91 15.65
CA ALA A 45 -13.72 2.53 16.67
C ALA A 45 -13.09 3.73 17.39
N HIS A 46 -11.77 3.86 17.35
CA HIS A 46 -11.03 4.96 17.96
C HIS A 46 -10.70 6.10 17.00
N VAL A 47 -11.08 5.99 15.72
CA VAL A 47 -10.85 7.05 14.73
C VAL A 47 -11.78 8.23 15.01
N LYS A 48 -11.23 9.45 14.98
CA LYS A 48 -11.96 10.69 15.24
C LYS A 48 -11.72 11.71 14.13
N ALA A 49 -12.68 12.62 13.95
CA ALA A 49 -12.43 13.83 13.16
C ALA A 49 -11.25 14.61 13.77
N GLY A 50 -10.35 15.07 12.92
CA GLY A 50 -9.07 15.67 13.30
C GLY A 50 -7.90 14.68 13.32
N ASP A 51 -8.14 13.36 13.36
CA ASP A 51 -7.03 12.39 13.29
C ASP A 51 -6.24 12.55 11.99
N VAL A 52 -4.92 12.46 12.09
CA VAL A 52 -3.98 12.70 10.99
C VAL A 52 -3.71 11.40 10.25
N LEU A 53 -3.65 11.50 8.92
CA LEU A 53 -3.27 10.41 8.03
C LEU A 53 -1.76 10.49 7.78
N ILE A 54 -1.02 9.48 8.23
CA ILE A 54 0.42 9.34 7.99
C ILE A 54 0.63 8.18 7.01
N GLY A 55 1.14 8.48 5.82
CA GLY A 55 1.49 7.51 4.80
C GLY A 55 2.88 6.90 5.02
N LEU A 56 2.98 5.59 4.79
CA LEU A 56 4.24 4.87 4.62
C LEU A 56 4.47 4.61 3.12
N PRO A 57 5.68 4.87 2.62
CA PRO A 57 5.97 4.74 1.20
C PRO A 57 5.75 3.32 0.69
N SER A 58 5.20 3.21 -0.52
CA SER A 58 5.19 1.97 -1.30
C SER A 58 6.52 1.82 -2.07
N THR A 59 6.77 0.61 -2.55
CA THR A 59 7.93 0.29 -3.40
C THR A 59 7.60 0.37 -4.89
N GLY A 60 6.38 0.78 -5.24
CA GLY A 60 5.82 0.74 -6.58
C GLY A 60 4.36 0.29 -6.54
N LEU A 61 3.92 -0.45 -7.56
CA LEU A 61 2.53 -0.93 -7.69
C LEU A 61 2.12 -1.93 -6.60
N HIS A 62 3.10 -2.50 -5.90
CA HIS A 62 2.90 -3.64 -5.00
C HIS A 62 2.34 -4.85 -5.76
N THR A 63 1.09 -5.23 -5.50
CA THR A 63 0.44 -6.41 -6.09
C THR A 63 -0.91 -6.09 -6.71
N ASN A 64 -1.21 -4.82 -7.00
CA ASN A 64 -2.48 -4.37 -7.56
C ASN A 64 -2.28 -3.48 -8.79
N GLY A 65 -3.27 -3.42 -9.67
CA GLY A 65 -3.23 -2.56 -10.86
C GLY A 65 -2.39 -3.08 -12.04
N PHE A 66 -1.87 -4.31 -11.97
CA PHE A 66 -1.02 -4.89 -13.02
C PHE A 66 -1.71 -5.04 -14.37
N SER A 67 -3.03 -5.26 -14.41
CA SER A 67 -3.76 -5.32 -15.68
C SER A 67 -3.73 -3.97 -16.41
N LEU A 68 -4.00 -2.87 -15.69
CA LEU A 68 -3.96 -1.52 -16.25
C LEU A 68 -2.53 -1.10 -16.61
N ALA A 69 -1.57 -1.36 -15.73
CA ALA A 69 -0.17 -1.01 -15.99
C ALA A 69 0.41 -1.76 -17.20
N ARG A 70 0.11 -3.06 -17.38
CA ARG A 70 0.52 -3.80 -18.58
C ARG A 70 -0.14 -3.26 -19.84
N ALA A 71 -1.44 -2.98 -19.79
CA ALA A 71 -2.18 -2.43 -20.92
C ALA A 71 -1.64 -1.05 -21.35
N ALA A 72 -1.23 -0.21 -20.40
CA ALA A 72 -0.65 1.10 -20.66
C ALA A 72 0.80 1.02 -21.17
N LEU A 73 1.66 0.19 -20.55
CA LEU A 73 3.09 0.21 -20.81
C LEU A 73 3.50 -0.66 -21.99
N PHE A 74 2.99 -1.89 -22.11
CA PHE A 74 3.52 -2.88 -23.06
C PHE A 74 3.30 -2.56 -24.55
N PRO A 75 2.36 -1.69 -24.97
CA PRO A 75 2.33 -1.19 -26.34
C PRO A 75 3.56 -0.35 -26.73
N SER A 76 4.16 0.34 -25.76
CA SER A 76 5.19 1.37 -25.99
C SER A 76 6.55 1.04 -25.36
N TYR A 77 6.59 0.08 -24.42
CA TYR A 77 7.78 -0.27 -23.66
C TYR A 77 7.99 -1.78 -23.62
N ARG A 78 9.25 -2.19 -23.75
CA ARG A 78 9.66 -3.58 -23.46
C ARG A 78 9.98 -3.73 -21.97
N THR A 79 9.81 -4.93 -21.44
CA THR A 79 10.13 -5.23 -20.03
C THR A 79 11.61 -5.06 -19.69
N ASP A 80 12.50 -5.35 -20.64
CA ASP A 80 13.96 -5.19 -20.49
C ASP A 80 14.48 -3.79 -20.85
N GLN A 81 13.59 -2.87 -21.23
CA GLN A 81 13.97 -1.51 -21.57
C GLN A 81 14.28 -0.70 -20.31
N TYR A 82 15.48 -0.14 -20.25
CA TYR A 82 15.86 0.84 -19.23
C TYR A 82 15.16 2.18 -19.49
N VAL A 83 14.65 2.80 -18.44
CA VAL A 83 14.01 4.12 -18.49
C VAL A 83 14.68 5.02 -17.46
N ASP A 84 15.28 6.11 -17.92
CA ASP A 84 16.06 7.02 -17.06
C ASP A 84 15.27 7.54 -15.86
N ALA A 85 13.99 7.88 -16.05
CA ALA A 85 13.11 8.34 -14.98
C ALA A 85 12.87 7.26 -13.91
N LEU A 86 12.89 5.97 -14.27
CA LEU A 86 12.76 4.87 -13.31
C LEU A 86 14.08 4.52 -12.64
N GLY A 87 15.22 4.84 -13.28
CA GLY A 87 16.55 4.42 -12.84
C GLY A 87 16.80 2.91 -12.93
N THR A 88 15.94 2.17 -13.65
CA THR A 88 15.93 0.70 -13.77
C THR A 88 15.12 0.31 -15.01
N THR A 89 15.00 -0.98 -15.32
CA THR A 89 14.13 -1.45 -16.41
C THR A 89 12.65 -1.43 -16.04
N VAL A 90 11.77 -1.37 -17.04
CA VAL A 90 10.31 -1.42 -16.80
C VAL A 90 9.90 -2.68 -16.04
N GLY A 91 10.48 -3.83 -16.37
CA GLY A 91 10.23 -5.10 -15.71
C GLY A 91 10.66 -5.08 -14.24
N GLU A 92 11.85 -4.57 -13.92
CA GLU A 92 12.32 -4.44 -12.53
C GLU A 92 11.44 -3.51 -11.71
N ALA A 93 11.03 -2.36 -12.27
CA ALA A 93 10.13 -1.43 -11.58
C ALA A 93 8.74 -2.05 -11.31
N LEU A 94 8.20 -2.83 -12.25
CA LEU A 94 6.93 -3.54 -12.08
C LEU A 94 7.04 -4.70 -11.08
N LEU A 95 8.19 -5.38 -11.03
CA LEU A 95 8.45 -6.51 -10.13
C LEU A 95 9.03 -6.09 -8.77
N ALA A 96 9.09 -4.79 -8.49
CA ALA A 96 9.51 -4.28 -7.19
C ALA A 96 8.69 -4.93 -6.06
N VAL A 97 9.39 -5.57 -5.13
CA VAL A 97 8.78 -6.41 -4.09
C VAL A 97 7.85 -5.58 -3.22
N HIS A 98 6.62 -6.07 -2.98
CA HIS A 98 5.66 -5.45 -2.07
C HIS A 98 6.28 -5.32 -0.67
N ALA A 99 6.38 -4.08 -0.19
CA ALA A 99 6.94 -3.77 1.12
C ALA A 99 6.18 -4.47 2.26
N SER A 100 6.93 -4.95 3.25
CA SER A 100 6.38 -5.42 4.51
C SER A 100 6.48 -4.33 5.56
N TYR A 101 5.36 -3.97 6.18
CA TYR A 101 5.27 -2.86 7.13
C TYR A 101 5.40 -3.28 8.59
N LEU A 102 5.46 -4.58 8.90
CA LEU A 102 5.42 -5.11 10.27
C LEU A 102 6.45 -4.45 11.18
N ARG A 103 7.71 -4.38 10.76
CA ARG A 103 8.82 -3.82 11.57
C ARG A 103 8.64 -2.34 11.92
N VAL A 104 7.87 -1.62 11.12
CA VAL A 104 7.59 -0.19 11.33
C VAL A 104 6.40 -0.02 12.26
N ILE A 105 5.35 -0.83 12.07
CA ILE A 105 4.08 -0.68 12.80
C ILE A 105 4.08 -1.35 14.18
N GLU A 106 4.79 -2.47 14.34
CA GLU A 106 4.83 -3.25 15.60
C GLU A 106 5.18 -2.39 16.83
N PRO A 107 6.29 -1.61 16.86
CA PRO A 107 6.60 -0.77 18.02
C PRO A 107 5.55 0.33 18.28
N LEU A 108 4.89 0.84 17.22
CA LEU A 108 3.85 1.85 17.33
C LEU A 108 2.55 1.28 17.91
N LEU A 109 2.23 0.03 17.56
CA LEU A 109 1.11 -0.73 18.09
C LEU A 109 1.33 -1.13 19.55
N ASP A 110 2.56 -1.47 19.93
CA ASP A 110 2.92 -1.77 21.32
C ASP A 110 2.89 -0.53 22.21
N ALA A 111 3.27 0.63 21.67
CA ALA A 111 3.12 1.92 22.35
C ALA A 111 1.67 2.44 22.34
N GLY A 112 0.75 1.77 21.64
CA GLY A 112 -0.66 2.16 21.57
C GLY A 112 -0.90 3.49 20.87
N LEU A 113 -0.04 3.88 19.93
CA LEU A 113 -0.05 5.20 19.28
C LEU A 113 -1.02 5.30 18.10
N ILE A 114 -1.45 4.17 17.55
CA ILE A 114 -2.21 4.09 16.30
C ILE A 114 -3.71 3.92 16.57
N SER A 115 -4.55 4.79 16.00
CA SER A 115 -6.02 4.69 16.07
C SER A 115 -6.55 3.63 15.08
N ALA A 116 -5.99 3.57 13.88
CA ALA A 116 -6.30 2.58 12.85
C ALA A 116 -5.17 2.45 11.82
N LEU A 117 -5.16 1.34 11.10
CA LEU A 117 -4.27 1.07 9.97
C LEU A 117 -5.12 0.80 8.72
N SER A 118 -4.67 1.32 7.57
CA SER A 118 -5.25 1.04 6.26
C SER A 118 -4.17 0.58 5.30
N HIS A 119 -4.24 -0.68 4.87
CA HIS A 119 -3.33 -1.22 3.85
C HIS A 119 -3.86 -0.85 2.46
N ILE A 120 -3.06 -0.12 1.69
CA ILE A 120 -3.49 0.39 0.39
C ILE A 120 -3.22 -0.65 -0.69
N THR A 121 -4.30 -1.23 -1.18
CA THR A 121 -4.30 -2.30 -2.19
C THR A 121 -5.22 -1.91 -3.36
N GLY A 122 -5.99 -2.83 -3.93
CA GLY A 122 -7.01 -2.49 -4.93
C GLY A 122 -8.04 -1.51 -4.37
N GLY A 123 -8.45 -0.52 -5.17
CA GLY A 123 -9.36 0.56 -4.75
C GLY A 123 -8.67 1.82 -4.22
N GLY A 124 -7.33 1.84 -4.22
CA GLY A 124 -6.52 3.03 -3.93
C GLY A 124 -6.66 3.56 -2.50
N ILE A 125 -6.19 4.78 -2.27
CA ILE A 125 -6.12 5.38 -0.92
C ILE A 125 -7.51 5.52 -0.31
N VAL A 126 -8.43 6.15 -1.03
CA VAL A 126 -9.78 6.46 -0.54
C VAL A 126 -10.59 5.17 -0.33
N GLY A 127 -10.58 4.26 -1.32
CA GLY A 127 -11.39 3.03 -1.25
C GLY A 127 -10.97 2.08 -0.14
N ASN A 128 -9.70 2.05 0.24
CA ASN A 128 -9.23 1.26 1.38
C ASN A 128 -9.43 1.98 2.72
N THR A 129 -9.09 3.26 2.79
CA THR A 129 -9.05 3.99 4.08
C THR A 129 -10.44 4.35 4.58
N SER A 130 -11.43 4.53 3.71
CA SER A 130 -12.82 4.74 4.14
C SER A 130 -13.41 3.54 4.91
N ARG A 131 -12.81 2.34 4.81
CA ARG A 131 -13.28 1.12 5.50
C ARG A 131 -13.02 1.14 7.01
N VAL A 132 -12.11 2.00 7.48
CA VAL A 132 -11.78 2.13 8.90
C VAL A 132 -12.41 3.37 9.53
N LEU A 133 -13.17 4.15 8.76
CA LEU A 133 -13.90 5.31 9.25
C LEU A 133 -15.22 4.92 9.91
N GLN A 134 -15.64 5.75 10.86
CA GLN A 134 -16.96 5.67 11.48
C GLN A 134 -18.01 6.40 10.63
N GLN A 135 -19.28 6.10 10.90
CA GLN A 135 -20.40 6.82 10.28
C GLN A 135 -20.31 8.32 10.57
N GLY A 136 -20.48 9.15 9.54
CA GLY A 136 -20.38 10.60 9.65
C GLY A 136 -18.95 11.16 9.61
N GLN A 137 -17.95 10.32 9.31
CA GLN A 137 -16.58 10.75 9.04
C GLN A 137 -16.28 10.71 7.54
N ALA A 138 -15.37 11.58 7.11
CA ALA A 138 -14.84 11.63 5.76
C ALA A 138 -13.30 11.71 5.79
N LEU A 139 -12.68 11.50 4.62
CA LEU A 139 -11.25 11.66 4.43
C LEU A 139 -10.98 12.91 3.61
N GLU A 140 -10.06 13.74 4.09
CA GLU A 140 -9.46 14.78 3.28
C GLU A 140 -8.01 14.41 2.98
N VAL A 141 -7.78 13.93 1.76
CA VAL A 141 -6.44 13.62 1.25
C VAL A 141 -5.86 14.87 0.60
N GLN A 142 -4.69 15.30 1.08
CA GLN A 142 -3.94 16.43 0.55
C GLN A 142 -3.07 15.95 -0.62
N TRP A 143 -3.66 15.84 -1.80
CA TRP A 143 -2.94 15.46 -3.01
C TRP A 143 -1.78 16.43 -3.29
N GLY A 144 -0.60 15.88 -3.59
CA GLY A 144 0.63 16.67 -3.78
C GLY A 144 1.48 16.84 -2.52
N SER A 145 1.06 16.30 -1.37
CA SER A 145 1.86 16.31 -0.13
C SER A 145 3.01 15.29 -0.11
N TRP A 146 3.09 14.40 -1.10
CA TRP A 146 4.20 13.46 -1.29
C TRP A 146 4.59 13.34 -2.76
N ASN A 147 5.78 12.80 -2.98
CA ASN A 147 6.28 12.51 -4.32
C ASN A 147 5.74 11.16 -4.79
N ILE A 148 4.90 11.17 -5.81
CA ILE A 148 4.41 9.97 -6.47
C ILE A 148 5.59 9.30 -7.23
N PRO A 149 5.87 8.00 -7.01
CA PRO A 149 6.92 7.28 -7.73
C PRO A 149 6.77 7.33 -9.25
N GLU A 150 7.89 7.44 -9.96
CA GLU A 150 7.92 7.65 -11.42
C GLU A 150 7.24 6.54 -12.22
N ILE A 151 7.15 5.32 -11.70
CA ILE A 151 6.41 4.22 -12.36
C ILE A 151 4.94 4.57 -12.56
N PHE A 152 4.30 5.28 -11.62
CA PHE A 152 2.91 5.69 -11.77
C PHE A 152 2.77 6.80 -12.81
N ARG A 153 3.70 7.75 -12.85
CA ARG A 153 3.73 8.78 -13.90
C ARG A 153 3.91 8.13 -15.26
N LEU A 154 4.82 7.17 -15.40
CA LEU A 154 5.06 6.46 -16.64
C LEU A 154 3.81 5.72 -17.13
N VAL A 155 3.13 4.99 -16.23
CA VAL A 155 1.86 4.30 -16.52
C VAL A 155 0.79 5.31 -16.96
N GLN A 156 0.63 6.40 -16.21
CA GLN A 156 -0.36 7.41 -16.49
C GLN A 156 -0.19 8.05 -17.87
N HIS A 157 1.04 8.48 -18.20
CA HIS A 157 1.33 9.12 -19.48
C HIS A 157 1.26 8.13 -20.65
N ALA A 158 1.76 6.90 -20.49
CA ALA A 158 1.74 5.91 -21.56
C ALA A 158 0.31 5.44 -21.91
N GLY A 159 -0.58 5.39 -20.92
CA GLY A 159 -1.96 4.95 -21.09
C GLY A 159 -2.98 6.07 -21.26
N ASP A 160 -2.58 7.35 -21.24
CA ASP A 160 -3.47 8.52 -21.22
C ASP A 160 -4.58 8.40 -20.14
N ILE A 161 -4.16 8.08 -18.91
CA ILE A 161 -5.07 7.72 -17.81
C ILE A 161 -5.41 8.96 -16.98
N ALA A 162 -6.71 9.19 -16.77
CA ALA A 162 -7.19 10.27 -15.91
C ALA A 162 -6.74 10.11 -14.45
N ASP A 163 -6.55 11.24 -13.77
CA ASP A 163 -6.16 11.29 -12.37
C ASP A 163 -7.09 10.50 -11.45
N GLU A 164 -8.41 10.57 -11.68
CA GLU A 164 -9.39 9.84 -10.87
C GLU A 164 -9.19 8.32 -10.96
N GLU A 165 -8.93 7.81 -12.17
CA GLU A 165 -8.69 6.39 -12.40
C GLU A 165 -7.36 5.95 -11.76
N MET A 166 -6.31 6.78 -11.88
CA MET A 166 -5.04 6.53 -11.20
C MET A 166 -5.22 6.42 -9.68
N ARG A 167 -6.02 7.31 -9.07
CA ARG A 167 -6.32 7.32 -7.64
C ARG A 167 -7.21 6.16 -7.20
N HIS A 168 -8.05 5.64 -8.10
CA HIS A 168 -8.93 4.51 -7.83
C HIS A 168 -8.19 3.17 -7.91
N VAL A 169 -7.26 3.03 -8.85
CA VAL A 169 -6.58 1.75 -9.09
C VAL A 169 -5.32 1.59 -8.26
N PHE A 170 -4.52 2.64 -8.12
CA PHE A 170 -3.17 2.55 -7.58
C PHE A 170 -3.04 3.12 -6.17
N ASN A 171 -1.98 2.68 -5.50
CA ASN A 171 -1.56 3.21 -4.20
C ASN A 171 -0.84 4.58 -4.32
N LEU A 172 -0.39 4.95 -5.52
CA LEU A 172 0.27 6.21 -5.86
C LEU A 172 1.46 6.59 -4.96
N GLY A 173 2.18 5.60 -4.42
CA GLY A 173 3.33 5.83 -3.54
C GLY A 173 3.03 5.64 -2.06
N VAL A 174 1.79 5.41 -1.66
CA VAL A 174 1.39 5.19 -0.26
C VAL A 174 0.96 3.74 -0.09
N GLY A 175 1.81 2.90 0.52
CA GLY A 175 1.46 1.50 0.69
C GLY A 175 0.66 1.20 1.96
N MET A 176 0.81 2.01 3.00
CA MET A 176 0.02 1.88 4.23
C MET A 176 -0.24 3.26 4.82
N ILE A 177 -1.40 3.43 5.43
CA ILE A 177 -1.77 4.64 6.17
C ILE A 177 -1.96 4.29 7.64
N MET A 178 -1.32 5.07 8.50
CA MET A 178 -1.53 5.10 9.94
C MET A 178 -2.45 6.28 10.25
N ILE A 179 -3.58 6.02 10.91
CA ILE A 179 -4.46 7.06 11.44
C ILE A 179 -4.07 7.30 12.89
N VAL A 180 -3.73 8.54 13.22
CA VAL A 180 -3.09 8.89 14.50
C VAL A 180 -3.73 10.15 15.06
N SER A 181 -3.95 10.20 16.38
CA SER A 181 -4.45 11.42 17.01
C SER A 181 -3.44 12.58 16.87
N PRO A 182 -3.87 13.84 16.73
CA PRO A 182 -2.98 14.98 16.52
C PRO A 182 -1.84 15.07 17.54
N GLU A 183 -2.11 14.71 18.80
CA GLU A 183 -1.17 14.82 19.91
C GLU A 183 -0.05 13.78 19.86
N ARG A 184 -0.19 12.74 19.02
CA ARG A 184 0.75 11.62 18.89
C ARG A 184 1.55 11.65 17.60
N VAL A 185 1.26 12.59 16.70
CA VAL A 185 1.89 12.68 15.37
C VAL A 185 3.41 12.78 15.48
N ASP A 186 3.92 13.70 16.31
CA ASP A 186 5.36 13.91 16.46
C ASP A 186 6.08 12.65 16.95
N GLU A 187 5.47 11.92 17.89
CA GLU A 187 6.02 10.68 18.40
C GLU A 187 6.04 9.58 17.34
N VAL A 188 4.95 9.41 16.59
CA VAL A 188 4.86 8.43 15.50
C VAL A 188 5.86 8.76 14.40
N MET A 189 5.96 10.02 13.96
CA MET A 189 6.92 10.46 12.94
C MET A 189 8.36 10.20 13.37
N ARG A 190 8.69 10.45 14.65
CA ARG A 190 10.02 10.16 15.21
C ARG A 190 10.30 8.66 15.25
N LEU A 191 9.37 7.83 15.70
CA LEU A 191 9.58 6.38 15.79
C LEU A 191 9.64 5.71 14.41
N ALA A 192 8.86 6.20 13.45
CA ALA A 192 8.81 5.67 12.09
C ALA A 192 9.83 6.29 11.12
N HIS A 193 10.66 7.26 11.55
CA HIS A 193 11.52 8.08 10.69
C HIS A 193 12.33 7.31 9.63
N GLN A 194 12.84 6.11 9.96
CA GLN A 194 13.63 5.28 9.04
C GLN A 194 12.84 4.81 7.81
N SER A 195 11.51 4.80 7.92
CA SER A 195 10.60 4.43 6.83
C SER A 195 10.17 5.64 6.00
N ALA A 196 10.73 6.82 6.27
CA ALA A 196 10.35 8.08 5.62
C ALA A 196 8.82 8.31 5.55
N PRO A 197 8.12 8.28 6.70
CA PRO A 197 6.68 8.56 6.74
C PRO A 197 6.42 10.02 6.34
N PHE A 198 5.21 10.28 5.85
CA PHE A 198 4.77 11.64 5.48
C PHE A 198 3.28 11.83 5.78
N ILE A 199 2.91 13.04 6.17
CA ILE A 199 1.50 13.39 6.42
C ILE A 199 0.82 13.62 5.08
N ILE A 200 -0.34 12.98 4.88
CA ILE A 200 -1.08 13.00 3.61
C ILE A 200 -2.48 13.57 3.73
N GLY A 201 -2.89 14.01 4.91
CA GLY A 201 -4.23 14.50 5.15
C GLY A 201 -4.74 14.22 6.56
N HIS A 202 -6.05 14.27 6.72
CA HIS A 202 -6.72 14.09 8.00
C HIS A 202 -8.15 13.57 7.81
N VAL A 203 -8.73 13.07 8.90
CA VAL A 203 -10.14 12.69 8.99
C VAL A 203 -10.96 13.95 9.27
N THR A 204 -12.06 14.12 8.55
CA THR A 204 -13.00 15.22 8.71
C THR A 204 -14.38 14.70 9.11
N THR A 205 -15.29 15.60 9.45
CA THR A 205 -16.73 15.29 9.50
C THR A 205 -17.29 15.27 8.08
N ALA A 206 -18.17 14.32 7.79
CA ALA A 206 -18.84 14.19 6.49
C ALA A 206 -19.86 15.31 6.22
#